data_AF-A0A1G0NAE0-F1
#
_entry.id   AF-A0A1G0NAE0-F1
#
_cell.length_a   1.000
_cell.length_b   1.000
_cell.length_c   1.000
_cell.angle_alpha   90.00
_cell.angle_beta   90.00
_cell.angle_gamma   90.00
#
_symmetry.space_group_name_H-M   'P 1'
#
loop_
_entity.id
_entity.type
_entity.pdbx_description
1 polymer ?
#
loop_
_entity_poly.entity_id
_entity_poly.type
_entity_poly.pdbx_seq_one_letter_code
_entity_poly.pdbx_strand_id
1 'polypeptide(L)'
;MSKNKELDFFSNYWDRGFEWYQAQFESDLAAQAVAVGEVSPSYLYDMDAPLRVRQYDRDMKIIVTLRNPVERAYSNHKHNIRQGFVFSGDLTFESALQTNPTYIEHGLYAAHLQHWYESFPKDQILVVFFDDIVNAPSSVALTVYRFLGIDDGYVSSAFGKKSNESVAVANVSLALRIDRLRKSINGAGMTWVWALFRSLGLRWLYRRLNTRDIEQAIPGMRPETRAYLNSLYLDDISNTERLLGRDLATWKQAGLSH
;
A
#
# COMPACT_ATOMS: atom_id res chain seq x y z
N MET A 1 15.43 -0.75 -4.21
CA MET A 1 14.01 -0.54 -4.56
C MET A 1 13.94 -0.10 -6.01
N SER A 2 12.86 -0.44 -6.71
CA SER A 2 12.55 0.03 -8.07
C SER A 2 12.52 1.56 -8.19
N LYS A 3 12.72 2.08 -9.41
CA LYS A 3 12.69 3.52 -9.70
C LYS A 3 11.34 4.18 -9.40
N ASN A 4 10.24 3.48 -9.68
CA ASN A 4 8.88 3.93 -9.38
C ASN A 4 8.34 3.18 -8.16
N LYS A 5 7.46 3.85 -7.40
CA LYS A 5 6.68 3.22 -6.32
C LYS A 5 5.57 2.38 -6.95
N GLU A 6 5.36 1.16 -6.44
CA GLU A 6 4.29 0.23 -6.86
C GLU A 6 4.31 -0.03 -8.38
N LEU A 7 5.09 -1.03 -8.80
CA LEU A 7 5.21 -1.35 -10.23
C LEU A 7 3.97 -2.04 -10.78
N ASP A 8 3.23 -2.77 -9.95
CA ASP A 8 2.05 -3.57 -10.30
C ASP A 8 2.28 -4.46 -11.55
N PHE A 9 3.53 -4.90 -11.77
CA PHE A 9 3.93 -5.72 -12.90
C PHE A 9 3.24 -7.09 -12.89
N PHE A 10 3.26 -7.80 -11.75
CA PHE A 10 2.69 -9.14 -11.67
C PHE A 10 1.15 -9.13 -11.60
N SER A 11 0.50 -7.97 -11.47
CA SER A 11 -0.96 -7.82 -11.46
C SER A 11 -1.47 -7.14 -12.74
N ASN A 12 -1.18 -5.85 -12.91
CA ASN A 12 -1.79 -4.99 -13.93
C ASN A 12 -0.97 -4.84 -15.22
N TYR A 13 0.35 -5.05 -15.17
CA TYR A 13 1.26 -4.73 -16.28
C TYR A 13 2.11 -5.91 -16.75
N TRP A 14 1.58 -7.13 -16.58
CA TRP A 14 2.27 -8.37 -16.92
C TRP A 14 2.62 -8.47 -18.41
N ASP A 15 1.77 -7.89 -19.25
CA ASP A 15 1.90 -7.83 -20.71
C ASP A 15 3.13 -7.04 -21.20
N ARG A 16 3.75 -6.23 -20.32
CA ARG A 16 4.96 -5.46 -20.67
C ARG A 16 6.23 -6.31 -20.79
N GLY A 17 6.18 -7.56 -20.32
CA GLY A 17 7.30 -8.51 -20.41
C GLY A 17 8.42 -8.26 -19.40
N PHE A 18 9.30 -9.26 -19.26
CA PHE A 18 10.35 -9.29 -18.24
C PHE A 18 11.41 -8.21 -18.43
N GLU A 19 11.77 -7.89 -19.67
CA GLU A 19 12.75 -6.83 -19.96
C GLU A 19 12.29 -5.48 -19.39
N TRP A 20 11.00 -5.17 -19.53
CA TRP A 20 10.45 -3.93 -18.98
C TRP A 20 10.53 -3.89 -17.44
N TYR A 21 10.25 -5.03 -16.79
CA TYR A 21 10.34 -5.15 -15.32
C TYR A 21 11.79 -5.02 -14.83
N GLN A 22 12.72 -5.72 -15.48
CA GLN A 22 14.15 -5.69 -15.14
C GLN A 22 14.74 -4.29 -15.28
N ALA A 23 14.35 -3.54 -16.32
CA ALA A 23 14.77 -2.17 -16.53
C ALA A 23 14.38 -1.21 -15.37
N GLN A 24 13.42 -1.60 -14.51
CA GLN A 24 13.07 -0.79 -13.33
C GLN A 24 14.12 -0.84 -12.20
N PHE A 25 15.10 -1.74 -12.33
CA PHE A 25 16.16 -2.00 -11.35
C PHE A 25 17.57 -1.66 -11.85
N GLU A 26 17.72 -1.16 -13.08
CA GLU A 26 19.01 -0.75 -13.64
C GLU A 26 19.53 0.52 -12.94
N SER A 27 20.28 0.34 -11.85
CA SER A 27 21.01 1.40 -11.16
C SER A 27 22.26 0.86 -10.49
N ASP A 28 23.32 1.66 -10.40
CA ASP A 28 24.59 1.26 -9.76
C ASP A 28 24.39 0.83 -8.30
N LEU A 29 23.42 1.44 -7.61
CA LEU A 29 23.03 1.07 -6.24
C LEU A 29 22.39 -0.32 -6.16
N ALA A 30 21.58 -0.69 -7.16
CA ALA A 30 20.98 -2.01 -7.23
C ALA A 30 22.03 -3.09 -7.51
N ALA A 31 23.04 -2.78 -8.33
CA ALA A 31 24.13 -3.71 -8.65
C ALA A 31 25.01 -4.07 -7.44
N GLN A 32 25.07 -3.20 -6.43
CA GLN A 32 25.85 -3.43 -5.19
C GLN A 32 24.98 -3.90 -4.01
N ALA A 33 23.66 -4.02 -4.20
CA ALA A 33 22.75 -4.38 -3.14
C ALA A 33 22.70 -5.90 -2.92
N VAL A 34 22.57 -6.30 -1.65
CA VAL A 34 22.35 -7.71 -1.26
C VAL A 34 20.99 -8.21 -1.76
N ALA A 35 19.99 -7.33 -1.76
CA ALA A 35 18.64 -7.63 -2.22
C ALA A 35 18.03 -6.41 -2.91
N VAL A 36 17.31 -6.65 -4.00
CA VAL A 36 16.56 -5.65 -4.74
C VAL A 36 15.16 -6.18 -4.98
N GLY A 37 14.17 -5.30 -4.84
CA GLY A 37 12.78 -5.64 -5.07
C GLY A 37 11.91 -4.40 -5.17
N GLU A 38 10.62 -4.66 -5.26
CA GLU A 38 9.55 -3.68 -5.33
C GLU A 38 8.43 -4.05 -4.36
N VAL A 39 7.49 -3.14 -4.17
CA VAL A 39 6.37 -3.32 -3.25
C VAL A 39 5.12 -2.90 -3.98
N SER A 40 4.23 -3.87 -4.25
CA SER A 40 2.93 -3.65 -4.85
C SER A 40 1.87 -4.40 -4.02
N PRO A 41 1.05 -3.70 -3.21
CA PRO A 41 0.03 -4.33 -2.38
C PRO A 41 -1.00 -5.15 -3.17
N SER A 42 -1.13 -4.89 -4.48
CA SER A 42 -2.04 -5.58 -5.38
C SER A 42 -1.76 -7.07 -5.53
N TYR A 43 -0.51 -7.50 -5.35
CA TYR A 43 -0.11 -8.88 -5.56
C TYR A 43 -0.76 -9.87 -4.60
N LEU A 44 -1.04 -9.46 -3.35
CA LEU A 44 -1.57 -10.39 -2.35
C LEU A 44 -2.91 -11.00 -2.80
N TYR A 45 -3.80 -10.19 -3.38
CA TYR A 45 -5.16 -10.57 -3.74
C TYR A 45 -5.37 -10.83 -5.23
N ASP A 46 -4.32 -10.68 -6.05
CA ASP A 46 -4.35 -11.06 -7.46
C ASP A 46 -4.08 -12.57 -7.59
N MET A 47 -5.04 -13.31 -8.14
CA MET A 47 -4.97 -14.77 -8.23
C MET A 47 -3.96 -15.27 -9.28
N ASP A 48 -3.50 -14.44 -10.20
CA ASP A 48 -2.47 -14.85 -11.16
C ASP A 48 -1.06 -14.45 -10.70
N ALA A 49 -0.94 -13.46 -9.81
CA ALA A 49 0.33 -12.93 -9.36
C ALA A 49 1.30 -14.01 -8.82
N PRO A 50 0.90 -14.97 -7.97
CA PRO A 50 1.83 -16.01 -7.49
C PRO A 50 2.42 -16.84 -8.64
N LEU A 51 1.62 -17.20 -9.62
CA LEU A 51 2.06 -17.99 -10.78
C LEU A 51 3.00 -17.16 -11.67
N ARG A 52 2.68 -15.88 -11.89
CA ARG A 52 3.49 -14.96 -12.69
C ARG A 52 4.84 -14.67 -12.02
N VAL A 53 4.86 -14.46 -10.69
CA VAL A 53 6.10 -14.32 -9.92
C VAL A 53 6.93 -15.59 -10.03
N ARG A 54 6.32 -16.77 -9.86
CA ARG A 54 7.02 -18.07 -9.96
C ARG A 54 7.56 -18.34 -11.37
N GLN A 55 6.87 -17.86 -12.40
CA GLN A 55 7.33 -17.93 -13.78
C GLN A 55 8.56 -17.05 -14.02
N TYR A 56 8.61 -15.88 -13.38
CA TYR A 56 9.74 -14.97 -13.46
C TYR A 56 10.95 -15.49 -12.67
N ASP A 57 10.73 -15.84 -11.40
CA ASP A 57 11.77 -16.31 -10.49
C ASP A 57 11.18 -17.25 -9.44
N ARG A 58 11.64 -18.50 -9.44
CA ARG A 58 11.18 -19.54 -8.52
C ARG A 58 11.76 -19.37 -7.12
N ASP A 59 12.88 -18.69 -6.99
CA ASP A 59 13.61 -18.48 -5.73
C ASP A 59 13.31 -17.11 -5.11
N MET A 60 12.34 -16.38 -5.68
CA MET A 60 11.90 -15.07 -5.20
C MET A 60 11.48 -15.12 -3.72
N LYS A 61 11.94 -14.14 -2.94
CA LYS A 61 11.51 -13.94 -1.55
C LYS A 61 10.32 -12.99 -1.51
N ILE A 62 9.26 -13.39 -0.83
CA ILE A 62 7.99 -12.66 -0.75
C ILE A 62 7.81 -12.17 0.69
N ILE A 63 7.45 -10.90 0.85
CA ILE A 63 7.14 -10.31 2.15
C ILE A 63 5.71 -9.80 2.11
N VAL A 64 4.87 -10.30 3.00
CA VAL A 64 3.46 -9.92 3.13
C VAL A 64 3.27 -9.16 4.44
N THR A 65 2.69 -7.97 4.38
CA THR A 65 2.28 -7.22 5.59
C THR A 65 0.78 -7.34 5.79
N LEU A 66 0.36 -7.87 6.95
CA LEU A 66 -1.05 -7.97 7.33
C LEU A 66 -1.40 -6.97 8.43
N ARG A 67 -2.67 -6.57 8.49
CA ARG A 67 -3.26 -5.70 9.52
C ARG A 67 -4.63 -6.26 9.84
N ASN A 68 -5.22 -5.92 10.99
CA ASN A 68 -6.64 -6.20 11.24
C ASN A 68 -7.49 -5.87 9.99
N PRO A 69 -8.28 -6.82 9.46
CA PRO A 69 -8.92 -6.68 8.16
C PRO A 69 -9.99 -5.57 8.12
N VAL A 70 -10.64 -5.29 9.26
CA VAL A 70 -11.58 -4.17 9.40
C VAL A 70 -10.85 -2.83 9.31
N GLU A 71 -9.77 -2.70 10.07
CA GLU A 71 -8.92 -1.51 10.07
C GLU A 71 -8.25 -1.28 8.72
N ARG A 72 -7.83 -2.35 8.04
CA ARG A 72 -7.30 -2.34 6.68
C ARG A 72 -8.33 -1.82 5.69
N ALA A 73 -9.56 -2.33 5.73
CA ALA A 73 -10.65 -1.92 4.84
C ALA A 73 -10.96 -0.42 5.01
N TYR A 74 -11.14 0.04 6.25
CA TYR A 74 -11.39 1.44 6.54
C TYR A 74 -10.20 2.34 6.16
N SER A 75 -8.96 1.89 6.38
CA SER A 75 -7.77 2.60 5.95
C SER A 75 -7.68 2.72 4.43
N ASN A 76 -8.08 1.68 3.68
CA ASN A 76 -8.13 1.71 2.23
C ASN A 76 -9.15 2.75 1.73
N HIS A 77 -10.32 2.82 2.35
CA HIS A 77 -11.33 3.86 2.03
C HIS A 77 -10.77 5.27 2.21
N LYS A 78 -10.13 5.54 3.36
CA LYS A 78 -9.46 6.82 3.60
C LYS A 78 -8.38 7.12 2.57
N HIS A 79 -7.62 6.11 2.15
CA HIS A 79 -6.60 6.26 1.10
C HIS A 79 -7.24 6.65 -0.24
N ASN A 80 -8.32 5.97 -0.64
CA ASN A 80 -9.02 6.24 -1.90
C ASN A 80 -9.62 7.64 -1.97
N ILE A 81 -10.14 8.15 -0.85
CA ILE A 81 -10.58 9.56 -0.75
C ILE A 81 -9.39 10.50 -0.93
N ARG A 82 -8.25 10.25 -0.25
CA ARG A 82 -7.06 11.12 -0.31
C ARG A 82 -6.44 11.19 -1.70
N GLN A 83 -6.46 10.07 -2.42
CA GLN A 83 -5.98 10.01 -3.81
C GLN A 83 -6.95 10.64 -4.81
N GLY A 84 -8.16 11.02 -4.36
CA GLY A 84 -9.19 11.57 -5.23
C GLY A 84 -9.85 10.52 -6.12
N PHE A 85 -9.81 9.24 -5.75
CA PHE A 85 -10.64 8.21 -6.39
C PHE A 85 -12.10 8.32 -5.94
N VAL A 86 -12.35 8.87 -4.75
CA VAL A 86 -13.68 9.18 -4.22
C VAL A 86 -13.69 10.66 -3.83
N PHE A 87 -14.41 11.51 -4.58
CA PHE A 87 -14.34 12.97 -4.42
C PHE A 87 -15.68 13.70 -4.48
N SER A 88 -16.80 12.98 -4.66
CA SER A 88 -18.15 13.53 -4.69
C SER A 88 -19.17 12.52 -4.23
N GLY A 89 -20.24 12.98 -3.57
CA GLY A 89 -21.29 12.13 -3.03
C GLY A 89 -21.05 11.77 -1.57
N ASP A 90 -21.63 10.65 -1.14
CA ASP A 90 -21.50 10.16 0.22
C ASP A 90 -20.10 9.57 0.46
N LEU A 91 -19.32 10.20 1.35
CA LEU A 91 -17.96 9.80 1.72
C LEU A 91 -17.93 8.82 2.91
N THR A 92 -19.08 8.39 3.42
CA THR A 92 -19.13 7.39 4.48
C THR A 92 -18.55 6.06 4.00
N PHE A 93 -17.94 5.33 4.93
CA PHE A 93 -17.37 4.02 4.61
C PHE A 93 -18.48 3.02 4.27
N GLU A 94 -19.65 3.18 4.86
CA GLU A 94 -20.80 2.30 4.69
C GLU A 94 -21.36 2.34 3.28
N SER A 95 -21.50 3.53 2.71
CA SER A 95 -21.90 3.66 1.30
C SER A 95 -20.83 3.10 0.37
N ALA A 96 -19.56 3.29 0.71
CA ALA A 96 -18.45 2.73 -0.08
C ALA A 96 -18.45 1.19 -0.07
N LEU A 97 -18.78 0.55 1.05
CA LEU A 97 -18.91 -0.90 1.18
C LEU A 97 -20.01 -1.49 0.29
N GLN A 98 -21.08 -0.73 0.01
CA GLN A 98 -22.17 -1.19 -0.87
C GLN A 98 -21.76 -1.19 -2.35
N THR A 99 -20.84 -0.31 -2.73
CA THR A 99 -20.46 -0.11 -4.13
C THR A 99 -19.12 -0.75 -4.52
N ASN A 100 -18.31 -1.12 -3.53
CA ASN A 100 -16.97 -1.66 -3.78
C ASN A 100 -16.67 -2.87 -2.88
N PRO A 101 -16.90 -4.11 -3.38
CA PRO A 101 -16.69 -5.32 -2.59
C PRO A 101 -15.21 -5.56 -2.26
N THR A 102 -14.27 -4.94 -2.97
CA THR A 102 -12.81 -5.10 -2.74
C THR A 102 -12.36 -4.58 -1.37
N TYR A 103 -13.14 -3.70 -0.73
CA TYR A 103 -12.91 -3.32 0.67
C TYR A 103 -13.07 -4.51 1.62
N ILE A 104 -13.89 -5.49 1.27
CA ILE A 104 -14.06 -6.72 2.03
C ILE A 104 -13.11 -7.80 1.51
N GLU A 105 -13.14 -8.08 0.21
CA GLU A 105 -12.45 -9.22 -0.40
C GLU A 105 -10.94 -9.22 -0.15
N HIS A 106 -10.29 -8.05 -0.18
CA HIS A 106 -8.84 -7.96 0.06
C HIS A 106 -8.45 -8.19 1.54
N GLY A 107 -9.43 -8.27 2.45
CA GLY A 107 -9.23 -8.62 3.86
C GLY A 107 -9.40 -10.11 4.16
N LEU A 108 -9.80 -10.93 3.18
CA LEU A 108 -9.97 -12.38 3.32
C LEU A 108 -8.63 -13.11 3.16
N TYR A 109 -7.76 -12.96 4.15
CA TYR A 109 -6.36 -13.31 4.05
C TYR A 109 -6.11 -14.80 3.93
N ALA A 110 -6.94 -15.66 4.51
CA ALA A 110 -6.67 -17.09 4.52
C ALA A 110 -6.63 -17.65 3.09
N ALA A 111 -7.61 -17.27 2.25
CA ALA A 111 -7.67 -17.70 0.85
C ALA A 111 -6.48 -17.16 0.03
N HIS A 112 -6.17 -15.88 0.18
CA HIS A 112 -5.05 -15.24 -0.53
C HIS A 112 -3.72 -15.90 -0.15
N LEU A 113 -3.44 -16.05 1.14
CA LEU A 113 -2.19 -16.67 1.61
C LEU A 113 -2.09 -18.15 1.20
N GLN A 114 -3.19 -18.89 1.26
CA GLN A 114 -3.22 -20.28 0.80
C GLN A 114 -2.77 -20.40 -0.66
N HIS A 115 -3.26 -19.51 -1.53
CA HIS A 115 -2.88 -19.47 -2.94
C HIS A 115 -1.39 -19.17 -3.15
N TRP A 116 -0.83 -18.26 -2.35
CA TRP A 116 0.61 -17.99 -2.33
C TRP A 116 1.43 -19.21 -1.87
N TYR A 117 0.98 -19.92 -0.82
CA TYR A 117 1.64 -21.13 -0.31
C TYR A 117 1.54 -22.35 -1.24
N GLU A 118 0.58 -22.38 -2.17
CA GLU A 118 0.51 -23.39 -3.23
C GLU A 118 1.56 -23.14 -4.32
N SER A 119 1.98 -21.89 -4.49
CA SER A 119 2.97 -21.49 -5.48
C SER A 119 4.40 -21.46 -4.95
N PHE A 120 4.60 -21.11 -3.68
CA PHE A 120 5.92 -20.98 -3.05
C PHE A 120 6.00 -21.75 -1.73
N PRO A 121 7.17 -22.33 -1.41
CA PRO A 121 7.39 -22.94 -0.12
C PRO A 121 7.33 -21.88 1.00
N LYS A 122 6.98 -22.32 2.21
CA LYS A 122 6.71 -21.42 3.33
C LYS A 122 7.91 -20.55 3.74
N ASP A 123 9.12 -21.06 3.58
CA ASP A 123 10.37 -20.36 3.88
C ASP A 123 10.73 -19.26 2.87
N GLN A 124 10.04 -19.18 1.72
CA GLN A 124 10.13 -18.06 0.78
C GLN A 124 9.07 -16.97 1.03
N ILE A 125 8.15 -17.16 1.98
CA ILE A 125 7.11 -16.18 2.31
C ILE A 125 7.23 -15.76 3.77
N LEU A 126 7.69 -14.52 3.99
CA LEU A 126 7.67 -13.89 5.30
C LEU A 126 6.38 -13.09 5.50
N VAL A 127 5.57 -13.47 6.48
CA VAL A 127 4.41 -12.67 6.90
C VAL A 127 4.79 -11.82 8.12
N VAL A 128 4.59 -10.51 8.02
CA VAL A 128 4.77 -9.54 9.11
C VAL A 128 3.46 -8.83 9.42
N PHE A 129 3.31 -8.36 10.65
CA PHE A 129 2.08 -7.71 11.10
C PHE A 129 2.31 -6.22 11.32
N PHE A 130 1.37 -5.40 10.86
CA PHE A 130 1.41 -3.96 11.03
C PHE A 130 1.46 -3.56 12.51
N ASP A 131 0.74 -4.26 13.37
CA ASP A 131 0.73 -4.02 14.81
C ASP A 131 2.14 -4.23 15.41
N ASP A 132 2.88 -5.24 14.94
CA ASP A 132 4.27 -5.49 15.36
C ASP A 132 5.23 -4.43 14.79
N ILE A 133 4.99 -3.93 13.57
CA ILE A 133 5.76 -2.83 12.99
C ILE A 133 5.59 -1.55 13.82
N VAL A 134 4.38 -1.27 14.30
CA VAL A 134 4.09 -0.11 15.15
C VAL A 134 4.71 -0.26 16.54
N ASN A 135 4.55 -1.43 17.16
CA ASN A 135 4.96 -1.66 18.54
C ASN A 135 6.47 -1.97 18.70
N ALA A 136 7.06 -2.65 17.73
CA ALA A 136 8.44 -3.13 17.78
C ALA A 136 9.15 -3.04 16.41
N PRO A 137 9.24 -1.84 15.79
CA PRO A 137 9.77 -1.66 14.43
C PRO A 137 11.17 -2.23 14.24
N SER A 138 12.06 -2.07 15.23
CA SER A 138 13.44 -2.60 15.19
C SER A 138 13.49 -4.12 15.12
N SER A 139 12.60 -4.80 15.84
CA SER A 139 12.52 -6.26 15.85
C SER A 139 12.00 -6.80 14.52
N VAL A 140 10.97 -6.16 13.96
CA VAL A 140 10.43 -6.55 12.65
C VAL A 140 11.46 -6.31 11.54
N ALA A 141 12.17 -5.18 11.57
CA ALA A 141 13.21 -4.92 10.58
C ALA A 141 14.35 -5.96 10.63
N LEU A 142 14.81 -6.34 11.83
CA LEU A 142 15.81 -7.40 11.97
C LEU A 142 15.32 -8.73 11.39
N THR A 143 14.04 -9.06 11.59
CA THR A 143 13.42 -10.25 11.00
C THR A 143 13.45 -10.19 9.47
N VAL A 144 13.11 -9.04 8.89
CA VAL A 144 13.17 -8.82 7.44
C VAL A 144 14.62 -8.89 6.93
N TYR A 145 15.59 -8.30 7.64
CA TYR A 145 17.00 -8.35 7.25
C TYR A 145 17.52 -9.77 7.19
N ARG A 146 17.29 -10.56 8.25
CA ARG A 146 17.66 -11.99 8.29
C ARG A 146 17.01 -12.78 7.19
N PHE A 147 15.72 -12.55 6.96
CA PHE A 147 14.98 -13.19 5.87
C PHE A 147 15.59 -12.85 4.51
N LEU A 148 16.05 -11.63 4.28
CA LEU A 148 16.72 -11.20 3.05
C LEU A 148 18.20 -11.60 2.98
N GLY A 149 18.80 -12.08 4.07
CA GLY A 149 20.25 -12.37 4.15
C GLY A 149 21.12 -11.13 4.34
N ILE A 150 20.56 -10.06 4.88
CA ILE A 150 21.26 -8.82 5.24
C ILE A 150 21.88 -8.99 6.63
N ASP A 151 23.08 -8.44 6.83
CA ASP A 151 23.82 -8.50 8.09
C ASP A 151 23.04 -7.91 9.28
N ASP A 152 23.09 -8.59 10.43
CA ASP A 152 22.39 -8.20 11.66
C ASP A 152 22.87 -6.84 12.21
N GLY A 153 24.10 -6.42 11.88
CA GLY A 153 24.67 -5.12 12.24
C GLY A 153 24.19 -3.97 11.34
N TYR A 154 23.43 -4.25 10.28
CA TYR A 154 22.89 -3.22 9.40
C TYR A 154 21.79 -2.40 10.09
N VAL A 155 22.05 -1.10 10.27
CA VAL A 155 21.05 -0.14 10.74
C VAL A 155 20.70 0.81 9.60
N SER A 156 19.47 0.71 9.09
CA SER A 156 18.99 1.61 8.04
C SER A 156 18.94 3.05 8.54
N SER A 157 19.47 3.99 7.74
CA SER A 157 19.37 5.43 8.00
C SER A 157 17.95 6.00 7.90
N ALA A 158 16.98 5.16 7.49
CA ALA A 158 15.55 5.44 7.49
C ALA A 158 14.86 5.13 8.83
N PHE A 159 15.51 4.41 9.75
CA PHE A 159 14.96 4.15 11.08
C PHE A 159 14.63 5.46 11.81
N GLY A 160 13.41 5.57 12.34
CA GLY A 160 12.95 6.77 13.05
C GLY A 160 12.48 7.93 12.16
N LYS A 161 12.62 7.85 10.83
CA LYS A 161 12.09 8.86 9.91
C LYS A 161 10.70 8.45 9.42
N LYS A 162 9.67 9.22 9.77
CA LYS A 162 8.37 9.14 9.07
C LYS A 162 8.58 9.57 7.62
N SER A 163 8.47 8.64 6.69
CA SER A 163 8.37 8.95 5.26
C SER A 163 6.92 8.77 4.81
N ASN A 164 6.45 9.69 3.97
CA ASN A 164 5.08 9.78 3.44
C ASN A 164 4.04 10.40 4.40
N GLU A 165 4.15 11.70 4.65
CA GLU A 165 2.93 12.49 4.88
C GLU A 165 2.14 12.50 3.56
N SER A 166 1.04 11.75 3.53
CA SER A 166 0.12 11.75 2.40
C SER A 166 -0.62 13.09 2.40
N VAL A 167 -0.10 14.05 1.64
CA VAL A 167 -0.69 15.39 1.51
C VAL A 167 -1.94 15.31 0.64
N ALA A 168 -3.11 15.40 1.26
CA ALA A 168 -4.39 15.33 0.59
C ALA A 168 -4.73 16.65 -0.13
N VAL A 169 -5.30 16.57 -1.34
CA VAL A 169 -5.55 17.71 -2.24
C VAL A 169 -6.95 18.30 -1.95
N ALA A 170 -7.03 19.56 -1.51
CA ALA A 170 -8.25 20.18 -0.97
C ALA A 170 -9.30 20.65 -2.00
N ASN A 171 -8.92 20.88 -3.25
CA ASN A 171 -9.80 21.35 -4.31
C ASN A 171 -9.44 20.69 -5.64
N VAL A 172 -10.12 19.59 -5.92
CA VAL A 172 -9.95 18.77 -7.13
C VAL A 172 -10.21 19.59 -8.39
N SER A 173 -11.20 20.48 -8.39
CA SER A 173 -11.49 21.33 -9.56
C SER A 173 -10.35 22.31 -9.88
N LEU A 174 -9.72 22.85 -8.84
CA LEU A 174 -8.53 23.70 -8.96
C LEU A 174 -7.32 22.87 -9.42
N ALA A 175 -7.13 21.67 -8.87
CA ALA A 175 -6.06 20.75 -9.27
C ALA A 175 -6.20 20.33 -10.75
N LEU A 176 -7.40 20.00 -11.20
CA LEU A 176 -7.70 19.64 -12.60
C LEU A 176 -7.53 20.85 -13.55
N ARG A 177 -7.92 22.05 -13.13
CA ARG A 177 -7.68 23.27 -13.91
C ARG A 177 -6.18 23.54 -14.04
N ILE A 178 -5.42 23.36 -12.97
CA ILE A 178 -3.96 23.50 -12.97
C ILE A 178 -3.30 22.42 -13.83
N ASP A 179 -3.79 21.17 -13.82
CA ASP A 179 -3.27 20.11 -14.68
C ASP A 179 -3.58 20.33 -16.17
N ARG A 180 -4.79 20.81 -16.49
CA ARG A 180 -5.11 21.24 -17.86
C ARG A 180 -4.21 22.40 -18.29
N LEU A 181 -4.03 23.39 -17.43
CA LEU A 181 -3.13 24.52 -17.70
C LEU A 181 -1.69 24.04 -17.91
N ARG A 182 -1.23 23.07 -17.09
CA ARG A 182 0.08 22.43 -17.23
C ARG A 182 0.24 21.76 -18.60
N LYS A 183 -0.75 20.96 -19.00
CA LYS A 183 -0.76 20.28 -20.30
C LYS A 183 -0.76 21.28 -21.46
N SER A 184 -1.54 22.36 -21.37
CA SER A 184 -1.55 23.43 -22.37
C SER A 184 -0.22 24.20 -22.43
N ILE A 185 0.39 24.53 -21.29
CA ILE A 185 1.71 25.21 -21.21
C ILE A 185 2.81 24.33 -21.81
N ASN A 186 2.79 23.02 -21.51
CA ASN A 186 3.76 22.06 -22.04
C ASN A 186 3.56 21.83 -23.55
N GLY A 187 2.31 21.76 -24.02
CA GLY A 187 1.99 21.67 -25.45
C GLY A 187 2.36 22.92 -26.25
N ALA A 188 2.42 24.08 -25.60
CA ALA A 188 2.84 25.35 -26.20
C ALA A 188 4.36 25.62 -26.08
N GLY A 189 5.15 24.70 -25.52
CA GLY A 189 6.61 24.87 -25.36
C GLY A 189 7.02 25.90 -24.30
N MET A 190 6.10 26.36 -23.45
CA MET A 190 6.33 27.44 -22.47
C MET A 190 6.77 26.90 -21.09
N THR A 191 7.69 25.94 -21.07
CA THR A 191 8.20 25.32 -19.82
C THR A 191 8.87 26.32 -18.87
N TRP A 192 9.33 27.46 -19.39
CA TRP A 192 9.88 28.59 -18.61
C TRP A 192 8.87 29.18 -17.61
N VAL A 193 7.56 29.14 -17.90
CA VAL A 193 6.50 29.60 -17.00
C VAL A 193 6.47 28.75 -15.72
N TRP A 194 6.74 27.45 -15.83
CA TRP A 194 6.86 26.55 -14.68
C TRP A 194 8.14 26.77 -13.87
N ALA A 195 9.25 27.12 -14.53
CA ALA A 195 10.47 27.51 -13.85
C ALA A 195 10.28 28.79 -13.03
N LEU A 196 9.51 29.75 -13.57
CA LEU A 196 9.13 30.99 -12.88
C LEU A 196 8.19 30.73 -11.68
N PHE A 197 7.18 29.88 -11.85
CA PHE A 197 6.30 29.46 -10.74
C PHE A 197 7.08 28.81 -9.58
N ARG A 198 8.16 28.09 -9.91
CA ARG A 198 9.04 27.45 -8.94
C ARG A 198 9.99 28.44 -8.26
N SER A 199 10.52 29.43 -8.97
CA SER A 199 11.42 30.45 -8.40
C SER A 199 10.70 31.43 -7.47
N LEU A 200 9.41 31.66 -7.68
CA LEU A 200 8.57 32.56 -6.87
C LEU A 200 8.00 31.92 -5.59
N GLY A 201 8.32 30.66 -5.27
CA GLY A 201 7.83 30.00 -4.04
C GLY A 201 6.34 29.63 -4.04
N LEU A 202 5.64 29.78 -5.17
CA LEU A 202 4.19 29.55 -5.30
C LEU A 202 3.77 28.09 -5.07
N ARG A 203 4.73 27.14 -5.07
CA ARG A 203 4.52 25.73 -4.69
C ARG A 203 4.06 25.59 -3.24
N TRP A 204 4.57 26.45 -2.35
CA TRP A 204 4.16 26.51 -0.94
C TRP A 204 2.75 27.08 -0.80
N LEU A 205 2.42 28.12 -1.55
CA LEU A 205 1.08 28.72 -1.57
C LEU A 205 0.03 27.75 -2.13
N TYR A 206 0.37 27.03 -3.22
CA TYR A 206 -0.47 25.96 -3.78
C TYR A 206 -0.74 24.86 -2.75
N ARG A 207 0.30 24.36 -2.07
CA ARG A 207 0.11 23.36 -1.01
C ARG A 207 -0.78 23.90 0.09
N ARG A 208 -0.53 25.12 0.60
CA ARG A 208 -1.29 25.74 1.70
C ARG A 208 -2.76 25.99 1.37
N LEU A 209 -3.07 26.39 0.15
CA LEU A 209 -4.45 26.58 -0.31
C LEU A 209 -5.15 25.26 -0.64
N ASN A 210 -4.36 24.24 -1.01
CA ASN A 210 -4.85 22.95 -1.48
C ASN A 210 -4.59 21.82 -0.47
N THR A 211 -4.36 22.14 0.80
CA THR A 211 -4.35 21.19 1.92
C THR A 211 -5.43 21.59 2.91
N ARG A 212 -6.50 20.81 2.93
CA ARG A 212 -7.35 20.71 4.11
C ARG A 212 -6.94 19.45 4.84
N ASP A 213 -7.12 19.47 6.14
CA ASP A 213 -7.01 18.28 6.98
C ASP A 213 -8.18 17.34 6.62
N ILE A 214 -8.05 16.63 5.49
CA ILE A 214 -9.08 15.73 4.97
C ILE A 214 -9.40 14.62 5.98
N GLU A 215 -8.48 14.32 6.91
CA GLU A 215 -8.77 13.39 8.01
C GLU A 215 -9.96 13.83 8.87
N GLN A 216 -10.12 15.14 9.12
CA GLN A 216 -11.26 15.66 9.88
C GLN A 216 -12.57 15.66 9.08
N ALA A 217 -12.48 15.58 7.74
CA ALA A 217 -13.63 15.62 6.85
C ALA A 217 -14.18 14.23 6.48
N ILE A 218 -13.42 13.15 6.74
CA ILE A 218 -13.89 11.78 6.48
C ILE A 218 -14.70 11.31 7.70
N PRO A 219 -16.00 10.99 7.53
CA PRO A 219 -16.80 10.44 8.62
C PRO A 219 -16.19 9.16 9.19
N GLY A 220 -16.22 9.04 10.52
CA GLY A 220 -15.84 7.81 11.21
C GLY A 220 -16.71 6.63 10.80
N MET A 221 -16.13 5.43 10.72
CA MET A 221 -16.90 4.18 10.58
C MET A 221 -17.83 4.01 11.79
N ARG A 222 -19.10 3.67 11.54
CA ARG A 222 -20.09 3.43 12.59
C ARG A 222 -19.75 2.17 13.41
N PRO A 223 -20.04 2.15 14.72
CA PRO A 223 -19.81 0.97 15.56
C PRO A 223 -20.51 -0.30 15.04
N GLU A 224 -21.72 -0.17 14.49
CA GLU A 224 -22.49 -1.28 13.91
C GLU A 224 -21.80 -1.85 12.67
N THR A 225 -21.23 -0.98 11.82
CA THR A 225 -20.43 -1.38 10.66
C THR A 225 -19.18 -2.15 11.09
N ARG A 226 -18.50 -1.67 12.13
CA ARG A 226 -17.33 -2.37 12.70
C ARG A 226 -17.71 -3.75 13.22
N ALA A 227 -18.79 -3.85 13.99
CA ALA A 227 -19.28 -5.11 14.53
C ALA A 227 -19.65 -6.08 13.39
N TYR A 228 -20.37 -5.61 12.38
CA TYR A 228 -20.71 -6.38 11.17
C TYR A 228 -19.46 -6.94 10.48
N LEU A 229 -18.46 -6.08 10.19
CA LEU A 229 -17.24 -6.52 9.52
C LEU A 229 -16.43 -7.50 10.38
N ASN A 230 -16.36 -7.29 11.69
CA ASN A 230 -15.70 -8.25 12.60
C ASN A 230 -16.38 -9.61 12.57
N SER A 231 -17.73 -9.66 12.59
CA SER A 231 -18.47 -10.92 12.45
C SER A 231 -18.23 -11.56 11.09
N LEU A 232 -18.19 -10.77 10.00
CA LEU A 232 -17.92 -11.25 8.65
C LEU A 232 -16.52 -11.88 8.53
N TYR A 233 -15.50 -11.26 9.12
CA TYR A 233 -14.12 -11.75 9.03
C TYR A 233 -13.79 -12.84 10.05
N LEU A 234 -14.67 -13.16 11.01
CA LEU A 234 -14.31 -14.02 12.15
C LEU A 234 -13.75 -15.39 11.74
N ASP A 235 -14.39 -16.03 10.76
CA ASP A 235 -13.96 -17.33 10.24
C ASP A 235 -12.63 -17.21 9.49
N ASP A 236 -12.47 -16.18 8.66
CA ASP A 236 -11.23 -15.92 7.92
C ASP A 236 -10.05 -15.59 8.85
N ILE A 237 -10.27 -14.78 9.89
CA ILE A 237 -9.27 -14.49 10.92
C ILE A 237 -8.85 -15.79 11.62
N SER A 238 -9.81 -16.65 11.97
CA SER A 238 -9.53 -17.94 12.62
C SER A 238 -8.77 -18.90 11.68
N ASN A 239 -9.06 -18.85 10.38
CA ASN A 239 -8.32 -19.63 9.38
C ASN A 239 -6.91 -19.09 9.17
N THR A 240 -6.74 -17.76 9.12
CA THR A 240 -5.44 -17.08 9.02
C THR A 240 -4.57 -17.37 10.25
N GLU A 241 -5.16 -17.33 11.45
CA GLU A 241 -4.51 -17.68 12.72
C GLU A 241 -3.94 -19.11 12.67
N ARG A 242 -4.74 -20.08 12.21
CA ARG A 242 -4.33 -21.48 12.06
C ARG A 242 -3.26 -21.66 10.99
N LEU A 243 -3.41 -20.98 9.85
CA LEU A 243 -2.48 -21.07 8.72
C LEU A 243 -1.07 -20.58 9.09
N LEU A 244 -1.01 -19.51 9.87
CA LEU A 244 0.24 -18.84 10.27
C LEU A 244 0.78 -19.32 11.62
N GLY A 245 -0.04 -19.99 12.45
CA GLY A 245 0.33 -20.35 13.81
C GLY A 245 0.59 -19.13 14.71
N ARG A 246 -0.06 -17.99 14.41
CA ARG A 246 0.10 -16.71 15.10
C ARG A 246 -1.20 -16.35 15.80
N ASP A 247 -1.17 -16.04 17.09
CA ASP A 247 -2.34 -15.55 17.83
C ASP A 247 -2.87 -14.23 17.22
N LEU A 248 -4.15 -14.25 16.84
CA LEU A 248 -4.89 -13.11 16.29
C LEU A 248 -6.13 -12.78 17.14
N ALA A 249 -6.14 -13.16 18.42
CA ALA A 249 -7.26 -12.91 19.33
C ALA A 249 -7.69 -11.43 19.37
N THR A 250 -6.73 -10.50 19.27
CA THR A 250 -7.01 -9.05 19.23
C THR A 250 -7.82 -8.63 18.00
N TRP A 251 -7.71 -9.35 16.88
CA TRP A 251 -8.47 -9.05 15.67
C TRP A 251 -9.91 -9.56 15.75
N LYS A 252 -10.18 -10.57 16.58
CA LYS A 252 -11.51 -11.15 16.79
C LYS A 252 -12.39 -10.31 17.73
N GLN A 253 -11.81 -9.37 18.47
CA GLN A 253 -12.55 -8.57 19.43
C GLN A 253 -13.41 -7.50 18.74
N ALA A 254 -14.73 -7.57 18.98
CA ALA A 254 -15.65 -6.52 18.58
C ALA A 254 -15.61 -5.36 19.60
N GLY A 255 -15.07 -4.20 19.18
CA GLY A 255 -15.47 -2.92 19.77
C GLY A 255 -14.55 -2.26 20.80
N LEU A 256 -13.25 -2.51 20.83
CA LEU A 256 -12.32 -1.69 21.63
C LEU A 256 -11.19 -1.14 20.77
N SER A 257 -11.45 0.02 20.16
CA SER A 257 -10.36 0.93 19.81
C SER A 257 -9.92 1.64 21.09
N HIS A 258 -8.65 1.51 21.44
CA HIS A 258 -7.95 2.47 22.30
C HIS A 258 -7.94 3.86 21.66
#